data_AF-A0A3A4XPV0-F1
#
_entry.id   AF-A0A3A4XPV0-F1
#
_cell.length_a   1.000
_cell.length_b   1.000
_cell.length_c   1.000
_cell.angle_alpha   90.00
_cell.angle_beta   90.00
_cell.angle_gamma   90.00
#
_symmetry.space_group_name_H-M   'P 1'
#
loop_
_entity.id
_entity.type
_entity.pdbx_description
1 polymer ?
#
loop_
_entity_poly.entity_id
_entity_poly.type
_entity_poly.pdbx_seq_one_letter_code
_entity_poly.pdbx_strand_id
1 'polypeptide(L)'
;MEETTLDFKHIATVAEKYLYEFSLSCPYGFQRTATYQEARLDRVPDELMGHFLPSGYRRHGDSLYRMNCAGCDACTPIRLQPVALRYTRNQRRVAAKNRDISVQIREPELRAETLDVFRKFLRTRFPESKYPPDESYRHFFANRITNTKEIHFRRGKKLIGISVVDLGKGWVNAVYFYFDPDEGRRSPGTFNVIHLNEFCKHEAIPYLYLGYWTPDIKAMRYKNRFRPHQLLKNGEWVTLTS
;
A
#
# COMPACT_ATOMS: atom_id res chain seq x y z
N MET A 1 18.66 16.98 28.55
CA MET A 1 18.98 16.58 27.17
C MET A 1 17.77 16.96 26.34
N GLU A 2 17.85 18.11 25.67
CA GLU A 2 16.82 18.55 24.74
C GLU A 2 16.71 17.54 23.60
N GLU A 3 15.55 16.88 23.49
CA GLU A 3 15.19 16.11 22.32
C GLU A 3 15.05 17.07 21.15
N THR A 4 15.97 16.97 20.19
CA THR A 4 15.90 17.65 18.91
C THR A 4 14.73 17.09 18.11
N THR A 5 13.50 17.52 18.42
CA THR A 5 12.38 17.37 17.50
C THR A 5 12.73 18.16 16.25
N LEU A 6 13.28 17.50 15.22
CA LEU A 6 13.39 18.12 13.91
C LEU A 6 11.99 18.59 13.52
N ASP A 7 11.86 19.88 13.25
CA ASP A 7 10.61 20.43 12.73
C ASP A 7 10.28 19.74 11.41
N PHE A 8 9.22 18.93 11.40
CA PHE A 8 8.80 18.23 10.21
C PHE A 8 8.48 19.18 9.05
N LYS A 9 8.04 20.42 9.33
CA LYS A 9 7.88 21.42 8.25
C LYS A 9 9.23 21.73 7.60
N HIS A 10 10.27 21.90 8.40
CA HIS A 10 11.62 22.09 7.90
C HIS A 10 12.12 20.87 7.11
N ILE A 11 11.91 19.65 7.61
CA ILE A 11 12.26 18.42 6.87
C ILE A 11 11.49 18.33 5.55
N ALA A 12 10.18 18.57 5.56
CA ALA A 12 9.33 18.50 4.37
C ALA A 12 9.78 19.53 3.32
N THR A 13 10.07 20.76 3.74
CA THR A 13 10.62 21.81 2.87
C THR A 13 12.01 21.47 2.33
N VAL A 14 12.87 20.80 3.12
CA VAL A 14 14.18 20.33 2.64
C VAL A 14 14.00 19.16 1.67
N ALA A 15 13.09 18.22 1.97
CA ALA A 15 12.76 17.10 1.10
C ALA A 15 12.19 17.56 -0.24
N GLU A 16 11.42 18.66 -0.27
CA GLU A 16 10.93 19.28 -1.51
C GLU A 16 12.05 19.65 -2.49
N LYS A 17 13.26 19.96 -2.01
CA LYS A 17 14.43 20.23 -2.87
C LYS A 17 14.95 18.98 -3.60
N TYR A 18 14.61 17.80 -3.10
CA TYR A 18 14.99 16.51 -3.68
C TYR A 18 13.82 15.86 -4.44
N LEU A 19 12.65 16.49 -4.44
CA LEU A 19 11.53 16.06 -5.27
C LEU A 19 11.73 16.59 -6.69
N TYR A 20 11.72 15.69 -7.66
CA TYR A 20 11.58 16.06 -9.05
C TYR A 20 10.13 15.84 -9.49
N GLU A 21 9.67 16.67 -10.42
CA GLU A 21 8.38 16.51 -11.06
C GLU A 21 8.53 15.87 -12.44
N PHE A 22 7.65 14.92 -12.72
CA PHE A 22 7.49 14.40 -14.07
C PHE A 22 6.01 14.14 -14.35
N SER A 23 5.67 14.17 -15.63
CA SER A 23 4.30 14.04 -16.10
C SER A 23 4.18 12.96 -17.15
N LEU A 24 3.11 12.18 -17.07
CA LEU A 24 2.75 11.14 -18.03
C LEU A 24 1.24 11.04 -18.17
N SER A 25 0.76 10.23 -19.11
CA SER A 25 -0.67 9.87 -19.18
C SER A 25 -1.14 9.27 -17.86
N CYS A 26 -2.35 9.62 -17.43
CA CYS A 26 -2.88 9.10 -16.17
C CYS A 26 -2.86 7.56 -16.14
N PRO A 27 -2.24 6.93 -15.12
CA PRO A 27 -2.15 5.46 -15.02
C PRO A 27 -3.51 4.81 -14.77
N TYR A 28 -4.52 5.61 -14.39
CA TYR A 28 -5.87 5.17 -14.08
C TYR A 28 -6.85 5.32 -15.24
N GLY A 29 -6.35 5.70 -16.43
CA GLY A 29 -7.15 5.75 -17.67
C GLY A 29 -7.99 7.01 -17.85
N PHE A 30 -7.86 8.00 -16.96
CA PHE A 30 -8.46 9.31 -17.17
C PHE A 30 -7.74 10.04 -18.32
N GLN A 31 -8.50 10.69 -19.21
CA GLN A 31 -7.95 11.49 -20.31
C GLN A 31 -7.37 12.82 -19.79
N ARG A 32 -6.27 12.73 -19.04
CA ARG A 32 -5.54 13.86 -18.46
C ARG A 32 -4.10 13.47 -18.16
N THR A 33 -3.27 14.49 -17.99
CA THR A 33 -1.89 14.33 -17.51
C THR A 33 -1.89 14.05 -16.01
N ALA A 34 -1.13 13.04 -15.62
CA ALA A 34 -0.77 12.78 -14.23
C ALA A 34 0.62 13.34 -13.96
N THR A 35 0.73 14.16 -12.91
CA THR A 35 1.99 14.73 -12.46
C THR A 35 2.38 14.08 -11.14
N TYR A 36 3.59 13.55 -11.10
CA TYR A 36 4.19 12.94 -9.93
C TYR A 36 5.24 13.89 -9.37
N GLN A 37 5.19 14.12 -8.07
CA GLN A 37 6.32 14.64 -7.31
C GLN A 37 6.99 13.46 -6.61
N GLU A 38 8.23 13.14 -6.98
CA GLU A 38 8.93 11.93 -6.54
C GLU A 38 10.34 12.22 -6.04
N ALA A 39 10.77 11.51 -4.99
CA ALA A 39 12.15 11.42 -4.56
C ALA A 39 12.57 9.95 -4.50
N ARG A 40 13.71 9.64 -5.12
CA ARG A 40 14.40 8.35 -4.97
C ARG A 40 15.28 8.40 -3.73
N LEU A 41 15.13 7.41 -2.86
CA LEU A 41 15.75 7.39 -1.54
C LEU A 41 16.30 5.99 -1.26
N ASP A 42 17.60 5.89 -0.98
CA ASP A 42 18.23 4.60 -0.66
C ASP A 42 17.70 4.01 0.65
N ARG A 43 17.53 4.87 1.66
CA ARG A 43 16.99 4.51 2.97
C ARG A 43 16.25 5.67 3.60
N VAL A 44 15.05 5.38 4.11
CA VAL A 44 14.20 6.29 4.86
C VAL A 44 14.02 5.73 6.26
N PRO A 45 14.54 6.42 7.31
CA PRO A 45 14.33 6.04 8.70
C PRO A 45 12.84 5.92 9.05
N ASP A 46 12.52 5.05 10.00
CA ASP A 46 11.16 4.78 10.47
C ASP A 46 10.40 6.08 10.84
N GLU A 47 11.03 6.94 11.64
CA GLU A 47 10.49 8.23 12.06
C GLU A 47 10.14 9.11 10.86
N LEU A 48 11.06 9.24 9.90
CA LEU A 48 10.87 10.03 8.70
C LEU A 48 9.75 9.47 7.80
N MET A 49 9.64 8.15 7.70
CA MET A 49 8.53 7.51 6.98
C MET A 49 7.19 7.75 7.69
N GLY A 50 7.19 7.69 9.03
CA GLY A 50 6.07 8.03 9.90
C GLY A 50 5.57 9.47 9.74
N HIS A 51 6.40 10.33 9.17
CA HIS A 51 6.06 11.69 8.79
C HIS A 51 5.61 11.84 7.33
N PHE A 52 6.24 11.15 6.37
CA PHE A 52 5.85 11.22 4.95
C PHE A 52 4.45 10.63 4.68
N LEU A 53 4.13 9.47 5.27
CA LEU A 53 2.86 8.79 5.07
C LEU A 53 1.62 9.63 5.47
N PRO A 54 1.56 10.26 6.67
CA PRO A 54 0.43 11.12 7.03
C PRO A 54 0.34 12.39 6.19
N SER A 55 1.43 12.87 5.60
CA SER A 55 1.47 14.01 4.68
C SER A 55 1.05 13.68 3.24
N GLY A 56 0.65 12.43 2.98
CA GLY A 56 0.09 12.00 1.70
C GLY A 56 1.07 11.35 0.75
N TYR A 57 2.36 11.31 1.07
CA TYR A 57 3.34 10.57 0.26
C TYR A 57 3.07 9.07 0.32
N ARG A 58 3.32 8.38 -0.77
CA ARG A 58 3.22 6.93 -0.90
C ARG A 58 4.51 6.37 -1.44
N ARG A 59 4.79 5.12 -1.10
CA ARG A 59 5.97 4.41 -1.58
C ARG A 59 5.68 3.66 -2.85
N HIS A 60 6.66 3.68 -3.75
CA HIS A 60 6.73 2.88 -4.96
C HIS A 60 8.18 2.50 -5.18
N GLY A 61 8.53 1.21 -5.04
CA GLY A 61 9.92 0.78 -5.08
C GLY A 61 10.77 1.43 -3.99
N ASP A 62 11.90 2.01 -4.41
CA ASP A 62 12.83 2.83 -3.63
C ASP A 62 12.50 4.34 -3.70
N SER A 63 11.27 4.67 -4.05
CA SER A 63 10.83 6.06 -4.22
C SER A 63 9.63 6.40 -3.34
N LEU A 64 9.59 7.65 -2.89
CA LEU A 64 8.41 8.28 -2.28
C LEU A 64 7.81 9.26 -3.27
N TYR A 65 6.50 9.19 -3.46
CA TYR A 65 5.79 10.04 -4.41
C TYR A 65 4.47 10.58 -3.86
N ARG A 66 4.06 11.75 -4.35
CA ARG A 66 2.68 12.23 -4.27
C ARG A 66 2.17 12.68 -5.63
N MET A 67 0.86 12.57 -5.84
CA MET A 67 0.22 13.08 -7.06
C MET A 67 0.04 14.59 -6.94
N ASN A 68 0.46 15.35 -7.97
CA ASN A 68 0.32 16.81 -8.06
C ASN A 68 -0.37 17.24 -9.37
N CYS A 69 -1.41 16.51 -9.76
CA CYS A 69 -2.10 16.72 -11.04
C CYS A 69 -2.88 18.05 -11.06
N ALA A 70 -2.68 18.88 -12.08
CA ALA A 70 -3.46 20.11 -12.26
C ALA A 70 -4.97 19.82 -12.36
N GLY A 71 -5.77 20.46 -11.51
CA GLY A 71 -7.25 20.34 -11.53
C GLY A 71 -7.79 18.94 -11.23
N CYS A 72 -7.03 18.08 -10.53
CA CYS A 72 -7.43 16.71 -10.26
C CYS A 72 -7.02 16.24 -8.85
N ASP A 73 -8.01 15.88 -8.04
CA ASP A 73 -7.87 15.39 -6.67
C ASP A 73 -8.30 13.90 -6.50
N ALA A 74 -8.47 13.20 -7.62
CA ALA A 74 -9.03 11.85 -7.67
C ALA A 74 -8.21 10.78 -6.90
N CYS A 75 -6.91 11.02 -6.69
CA CYS A 75 -6.01 10.11 -5.97
C CYS A 75 -5.96 10.51 -4.50
N THR A 76 -6.91 10.02 -3.70
CA THR A 76 -7.01 10.41 -2.28
C THR A 76 -6.28 9.41 -1.38
N PRO A 77 -5.28 9.81 -0.57
CA PRO A 77 -4.65 8.94 0.41
C PRO A 77 -5.67 8.39 1.41
N ILE A 78 -5.66 7.08 1.67
CA ILE A 78 -6.58 6.41 2.60
C ILE A 78 -5.83 5.66 3.70
N ARG A 79 -6.33 5.71 4.93
CA ARG A 79 -5.84 4.90 6.05
C ARG A 79 -6.98 4.40 6.94
N LEU A 80 -6.69 3.37 7.72
CA LEU A 80 -7.57 2.83 8.76
C LEU A 80 -7.00 3.11 10.14
N GLN A 81 -7.89 3.23 11.12
CA GLN A 81 -7.56 3.16 12.55
C GLN A 81 -7.97 1.76 13.05
N PRO A 82 -7.01 0.82 13.24
CA PRO A 82 -7.34 -0.59 13.39
C PRO A 82 -8.28 -0.91 14.56
N VAL A 83 -8.12 -0.21 15.68
CA VAL A 83 -8.98 -0.37 16.87
C VAL A 83 -10.42 0.10 16.67
N ALA A 84 -10.66 1.04 15.75
CA ALA A 84 -11.99 1.58 15.49
C ALA A 84 -12.75 0.80 14.41
N LEU A 85 -12.04 0.00 13.60
CA LEU A 85 -12.59 -0.69 12.44
C LEU A 85 -13.65 -1.72 12.84
N ARG A 86 -14.81 -1.69 12.15
CA ARG A 86 -15.89 -2.67 12.35
C ARG A 86 -16.13 -3.48 11.08
N TYR A 87 -15.99 -4.80 11.18
CA TYR A 87 -16.26 -5.69 10.05
C TYR A 87 -17.76 -5.87 9.78
N THR A 88 -18.14 -5.58 8.55
CA THR A 88 -19.45 -5.90 7.97
C THR A 88 -19.68 -7.42 7.87
N ARG A 89 -20.93 -7.84 7.70
CA ARG A 89 -21.30 -9.25 7.46
C ARG A 89 -20.53 -9.86 6.28
N ASN A 90 -20.30 -9.08 5.21
CA ASN A 90 -19.54 -9.54 4.05
C ASN A 90 -18.05 -9.75 4.37
N GLN A 91 -17.40 -8.82 5.09
CA GLN A 91 -16.00 -8.97 5.52
C GLN A 91 -15.83 -10.17 6.45
N ARG A 92 -16.75 -10.39 7.40
CA ARG A 92 -16.74 -11.58 8.27
C ARG A 92 -16.87 -12.88 7.47
N ARG A 93 -17.72 -12.90 6.44
CA ARG A 93 -17.84 -14.05 5.51
C ARG A 93 -16.56 -14.26 4.69
N VAL A 94 -15.89 -13.20 4.24
CA VAL A 94 -14.59 -13.29 3.58
C VAL A 94 -13.54 -13.88 4.53
N ALA A 95 -13.48 -13.42 5.78
CA ALA A 95 -12.57 -13.99 6.78
C ALA A 95 -12.87 -15.48 7.03
N ALA A 96 -14.14 -15.86 7.18
CA ALA A 96 -14.55 -17.25 7.35
C ALA A 96 -14.17 -18.14 6.16
N LYS A 97 -14.30 -17.63 4.93
CA LYS A 97 -13.96 -18.34 3.68
C LYS A 97 -12.46 -18.60 3.53
N ASN A 98 -11.61 -17.86 4.24
CA ASN A 98 -10.15 -17.97 4.16
C ASN A 98 -9.54 -18.56 5.45
N ARG A 99 -10.32 -19.24 6.28
CA ARG A 99 -9.83 -19.91 7.51
C ARG A 99 -8.82 -21.03 7.23
N ASP A 100 -8.83 -21.58 6.02
CA ASP A 100 -7.87 -22.58 5.53
C ASP A 100 -6.53 -21.98 5.11
N ILE A 101 -6.38 -20.64 5.14
CA ILE A 101 -5.18 -19.94 4.71
C ILE A 101 -4.23 -19.76 5.89
N SER A 102 -3.03 -20.32 5.74
CA SER A 102 -1.89 -20.05 6.63
C SER A 102 -1.14 -18.80 6.17
N VAL A 103 -0.57 -18.06 7.12
CA VAL A 103 0.14 -16.80 6.85
C VAL A 103 1.53 -16.82 7.46
N GLN A 104 2.52 -16.32 6.73
CA GLN A 104 3.91 -16.25 7.18
C GLN A 104 4.52 -14.90 6.80
N ILE A 105 5.16 -14.23 7.75
CA ILE A 105 5.94 -13.00 7.50
C ILE A 105 7.38 -13.40 7.16
N ARG A 106 7.94 -12.79 6.11
CA ARG A 106 9.29 -13.06 5.60
C ARG A 106 9.97 -11.77 5.17
N GLU A 107 11.30 -11.83 5.05
CA GLU A 107 12.04 -10.80 4.33
C GLU A 107 11.70 -10.85 2.83
N PRO A 108 11.65 -9.71 2.13
CA PRO A 108 11.51 -9.68 0.69
C PRO A 108 12.70 -10.39 0.04
N GLU A 109 12.41 -11.42 -0.75
CA GLU A 109 13.43 -12.20 -1.44
C GLU A 109 12.89 -12.62 -2.79
N LEU A 110 13.73 -12.51 -3.83
CA LEU A 110 13.36 -12.99 -5.14
C LEU A 110 13.38 -14.52 -5.16
N ARG A 111 12.20 -15.14 -5.16
CA ARG A 111 12.02 -16.59 -5.24
C ARG A 111 11.24 -16.94 -6.49
N ALA A 112 11.52 -18.11 -7.07
CA ALA A 112 10.80 -18.59 -8.25
C ALA A 112 9.27 -18.63 -8.01
N GLU A 113 8.84 -19.16 -6.87
CA GLU A 113 7.41 -19.26 -6.53
C GLU A 113 6.73 -17.89 -6.37
N THR A 114 7.40 -16.88 -5.81
CA THR A 114 6.82 -15.52 -5.67
C THR A 114 6.71 -14.85 -7.04
N LEU A 115 7.71 -15.03 -7.90
CA LEU A 115 7.70 -14.56 -9.27
C LEU A 115 6.59 -15.19 -10.11
N ASP A 116 6.32 -16.49 -9.94
CA ASP A 116 5.27 -17.16 -10.71
C ASP A 116 3.87 -16.61 -10.39
N VAL A 117 3.58 -16.36 -9.10
CA VAL A 117 2.34 -15.70 -8.69
C VAL A 117 2.27 -14.28 -9.24
N PHE A 118 3.38 -13.53 -9.19
CA PHE A 118 3.44 -12.17 -9.69
C PHE A 118 3.23 -12.08 -11.21
N ARG A 119 3.94 -12.91 -12.00
CA ARG A 119 3.78 -13.00 -13.46
C ARG A 119 2.35 -13.33 -13.85
N LYS A 120 1.74 -14.32 -13.17
CA LYS A 120 0.35 -14.70 -13.42
C LYS A 120 -0.60 -13.55 -13.11
N PHE A 121 -0.41 -12.89 -11.96
CA PHE A 121 -1.19 -11.71 -11.58
C PHE A 121 -1.08 -10.59 -12.62
N LEU A 122 0.13 -10.22 -13.04
CA LEU A 122 0.34 -9.18 -14.03
C LEU A 122 -0.29 -9.51 -15.38
N ARG A 123 -0.09 -10.72 -15.91
CA ARG A 123 -0.69 -11.14 -17.18
C ARG A 123 -2.22 -11.07 -17.17
N THR A 124 -2.85 -11.44 -16.07
CA THR A 124 -4.31 -11.36 -15.94
C THR A 124 -4.81 -9.94 -15.72
N ARG A 125 -4.07 -9.11 -14.97
CA ARG A 125 -4.52 -7.78 -14.55
C ARG A 125 -4.16 -6.67 -15.53
N PHE A 126 -3.04 -6.82 -16.21
CA PHE A 126 -2.41 -5.85 -17.10
C PHE A 126 -1.88 -6.57 -18.36
N PRO A 127 -2.77 -7.16 -19.18
CA PRO A 127 -2.36 -7.95 -20.36
C PRO A 127 -1.53 -7.13 -21.37
N GLU A 128 -1.74 -5.82 -21.42
CA GLU A 128 -1.04 -4.89 -22.31
C GLU A 128 0.30 -4.38 -21.74
N SER A 129 0.70 -4.80 -20.53
CA SER A 129 1.96 -4.35 -19.92
C SER A 129 3.15 -4.87 -20.70
N LYS A 130 3.99 -3.95 -21.19
CA LYS A 130 5.25 -4.28 -21.88
C LYS A 130 6.43 -4.52 -20.93
N TYR A 131 6.24 -4.30 -19.63
CA TYR A 131 7.32 -4.41 -18.64
C TYR A 131 7.60 -5.87 -18.26
N PRO A 132 8.87 -6.32 -18.29
CA PRO A 132 9.26 -7.63 -17.80
C PRO A 132 8.89 -7.78 -16.31
N PRO A 133 8.11 -8.80 -15.93
CA PRO A 133 7.70 -9.00 -14.54
C PRO A 133 8.87 -9.15 -13.55
N ASP A 134 9.97 -9.77 -13.99
CA ASP A 134 11.10 -10.09 -13.12
C ASP A 134 11.90 -8.83 -12.73
N GLU A 135 12.16 -7.96 -13.71
CA GLU A 135 12.80 -6.66 -13.48
C GLU A 135 11.91 -5.77 -12.61
N SER A 136 10.61 -5.77 -12.90
CA SER A 136 9.61 -5.06 -12.10
C SER A 136 9.63 -5.53 -10.64
N TYR A 137 9.68 -6.85 -10.40
CA TYR A 137 9.72 -7.37 -9.03
C TYR A 137 10.94 -6.87 -8.25
N ARG A 138 12.14 -6.98 -8.86
CA ARG A 138 13.39 -6.60 -8.20
C ARG A 138 13.39 -5.13 -7.80
N HIS A 139 13.01 -4.26 -8.73
CA HIS A 139 12.99 -2.82 -8.48
C HIS A 139 11.92 -2.44 -7.43
N PHE A 140 10.73 -3.05 -7.51
CA PHE A 140 9.61 -2.66 -6.68
C PHE A 140 9.64 -3.21 -5.26
N PHE A 141 10.06 -4.45 -5.08
CA PHE A 141 9.86 -5.18 -3.83
C PHE A 141 11.16 -5.58 -3.14
N ALA A 142 12.21 -5.90 -3.90
CA ALA A 142 13.48 -6.35 -3.35
C ALA A 142 14.44 -5.18 -3.05
N ASN A 143 13.94 -4.16 -2.33
CA ASN A 143 14.74 -3.00 -1.92
C ASN A 143 14.74 -2.82 -0.40
N ARG A 144 15.64 -1.96 0.10
CA ARG A 144 15.93 -1.78 1.54
C ARG A 144 15.59 -0.36 2.04
N ILE A 145 14.69 0.34 1.36
CA ILE A 145 14.33 1.73 1.70
C ILE A 145 13.83 1.85 3.14
N THR A 146 13.05 0.89 3.63
CA THR A 146 12.65 0.83 5.05
C THR A 146 12.45 -0.64 5.47
N ASN A 147 11.95 -0.87 6.69
CA ASN A 147 11.65 -2.20 7.23
C ASN A 147 10.48 -2.85 6.48
N THR A 148 10.79 -3.38 5.29
CA THR A 148 9.87 -4.01 4.35
C THR A 148 9.77 -5.50 4.66
N LYS A 149 8.56 -6.05 4.65
CA LYS A 149 8.29 -7.48 4.78
C LYS A 149 7.36 -7.97 3.68
N GLU A 150 7.44 -9.26 3.40
CA GLU A 150 6.44 -9.97 2.63
C GLU A 150 5.58 -10.82 3.57
N ILE A 151 4.26 -10.70 3.44
CA ILE A 151 3.29 -11.57 4.11
C ILE A 151 2.78 -12.58 3.08
N HIS A 152 3.18 -13.83 3.26
CA HIS A 152 2.86 -14.95 2.36
C HIS A 152 1.58 -15.63 2.81
N PHE A 153 0.58 -15.67 1.93
CA PHE A 153 -0.69 -16.37 2.13
C PHE A 153 -0.66 -17.72 1.42
N ARG A 154 -0.86 -18.80 2.16
CA ARG A 154 -0.76 -20.17 1.64
C ARG A 154 -2.00 -21.01 1.92
N ARG A 155 -2.46 -21.74 0.91
CA ARG A 155 -3.46 -22.81 1.06
C ARG A 155 -2.74 -24.15 1.02
N GLY A 156 -2.59 -24.80 2.18
CA GLY A 156 -1.68 -25.94 2.31
C GLY A 156 -0.26 -25.52 1.89
N LYS A 157 0.32 -26.21 0.91
CA LYS A 157 1.65 -25.89 0.39
C LYS A 157 1.65 -24.78 -0.68
N LYS A 158 0.51 -24.46 -1.30
CA LYS A 158 0.45 -23.54 -2.45
C LYS A 158 0.49 -22.08 -2.00
N LEU A 159 1.43 -21.28 -2.53
CA LEU A 159 1.41 -19.82 -2.38
C LEU A 159 0.28 -19.23 -3.22
N ILE A 160 -0.60 -18.46 -2.59
CA ILE A 160 -1.77 -17.88 -3.25
C ILE A 160 -1.79 -16.36 -3.23
N GLY A 161 -0.94 -15.72 -2.42
CA GLY A 161 -0.84 -14.27 -2.40
C GLY A 161 0.30 -13.77 -1.53
N ILE A 162 0.76 -12.57 -1.84
CA ILE A 162 1.85 -11.91 -1.14
C ILE A 162 1.45 -10.45 -0.93
N SER A 163 1.48 -10.00 0.32
CA SER A 163 1.39 -8.59 0.67
C SER A 163 2.78 -8.06 0.99
N VAL A 164 3.23 -7.08 0.21
CA VAL A 164 4.43 -6.30 0.51
C VAL A 164 4.02 -5.16 1.42
N VAL A 165 4.61 -5.09 2.61
CA VAL A 165 4.26 -4.13 3.65
C VAL A 165 5.49 -3.51 4.26
N ASP A 166 5.34 -2.28 4.72
CA ASP A 166 6.35 -1.60 5.54
C ASP A 166 5.86 -1.51 6.97
N LEU A 167 6.74 -1.84 7.90
CA LEU A 167 6.44 -1.89 9.32
C LEU A 167 7.25 -0.83 10.05
N GLY A 168 6.57 0.07 10.74
CA GLY A 168 7.20 1.11 11.54
C GLY A 168 6.58 1.28 12.92
N LYS A 169 7.17 2.15 13.74
CA LYS A 169 6.63 2.46 15.06
C LYS A 169 5.37 3.28 14.90
N GLY A 170 4.23 2.65 15.17
CA GLY A 170 2.94 3.31 15.12
C GLY A 170 2.27 3.30 13.74
N TRP A 171 2.82 2.60 12.75
CA TRP A 171 2.22 2.53 11.43
C TRP A 171 2.56 1.24 10.67
N VAL A 172 1.62 0.77 9.85
CA VAL A 172 1.84 -0.19 8.77
C VAL A 172 1.45 0.46 7.46
N ASN A 173 2.28 0.30 6.42
CA ASN A 173 1.97 0.75 5.08
C ASN A 173 1.84 -0.45 4.14
N ALA A 174 0.64 -0.63 3.56
CA ALA A 174 0.40 -1.64 2.54
C ALA A 174 0.92 -1.14 1.18
N VAL A 175 2.13 -1.55 0.82
CA VAL A 175 2.82 -1.13 -0.41
C VAL A 175 2.15 -1.73 -1.64
N TYR A 176 2.03 -3.06 -1.66
CA TYR A 176 1.47 -3.78 -2.80
C TYR A 176 0.91 -5.14 -2.39
N PHE A 177 -0.11 -5.61 -3.11
CA PHE A 177 -0.65 -6.95 -2.92
C PHE A 177 -0.95 -7.60 -4.27
N TYR A 178 -0.31 -8.74 -4.53
CA TYR A 178 -0.55 -9.58 -5.68
C TYR A 178 -0.92 -11.00 -5.22
N PHE A 179 -1.72 -11.68 -6.03
CA PHE A 179 -2.28 -12.97 -5.66
C PHE A 179 -2.57 -13.82 -6.90
N ASP A 180 -2.70 -15.13 -6.71
CA ASP A 180 -3.11 -16.06 -7.76
C ASP A 180 -4.54 -15.72 -8.22
N PRO A 181 -4.74 -15.24 -9.47
CA PRO A 181 -6.06 -14.82 -9.95
C PRO A 181 -7.14 -15.90 -9.85
N ASP A 182 -6.77 -17.19 -9.87
CA ASP A 182 -7.71 -18.31 -9.73
C ASP A 182 -8.37 -18.34 -8.35
N GLU A 183 -7.72 -17.78 -7.33
CA GLU A 183 -8.24 -17.65 -5.98
C GLU A 183 -9.12 -16.40 -5.81
N GLY A 184 -9.38 -15.65 -6.88
CA GLY A 184 -10.14 -14.40 -6.86
C GLY A 184 -11.54 -14.51 -6.21
N ARG A 185 -12.19 -15.68 -6.33
CA ARG A 185 -13.50 -15.94 -5.68
C ARG A 185 -13.46 -15.84 -4.15
N ARG A 186 -12.28 -15.92 -3.53
CA ARG A 186 -12.07 -15.78 -2.07
C ARG A 186 -11.96 -14.32 -1.61
N SER A 187 -11.97 -13.37 -2.55
CA SER A 187 -11.69 -11.95 -2.31
C SER A 187 -10.33 -11.70 -1.61
N PRO A 188 -9.20 -12.17 -2.18
CA PRO A 188 -7.89 -12.09 -1.51
C PRO A 188 -7.50 -10.67 -1.07
N GLY A 189 -7.82 -9.64 -1.86
CA GLY A 189 -7.53 -8.25 -1.50
C GLY A 189 -8.29 -7.77 -0.25
N THR A 190 -9.55 -8.20 -0.08
CA THR A 190 -10.31 -7.90 1.16
C THR A 190 -9.76 -8.71 2.33
N PHE A 191 -9.40 -9.97 2.11
CA PHE A 191 -8.79 -10.80 3.15
C PHE A 191 -7.44 -10.25 3.62
N ASN A 192 -6.61 -9.74 2.70
CA ASN A 192 -5.35 -9.09 3.04
C ASN A 192 -5.56 -7.92 4.00
N VAL A 193 -6.48 -6.99 3.69
CA VAL A 193 -6.75 -5.85 4.59
C VAL A 193 -7.29 -6.30 5.94
N ILE A 194 -8.14 -7.33 5.99
CA ILE A 194 -8.60 -7.93 7.26
C ILE A 194 -7.39 -8.45 8.06
N HIS A 195 -6.50 -9.21 7.42
CA HIS A 195 -5.32 -9.75 8.07
C HIS A 195 -4.40 -8.64 8.60
N LEU A 196 -4.11 -7.62 7.78
CA LEU A 196 -3.30 -6.47 8.19
C LEU A 196 -3.93 -5.70 9.35
N ASN A 197 -5.25 -5.54 9.36
CA ASN A 197 -5.94 -4.88 10.46
C ASN A 197 -5.83 -5.67 11.76
N GLU A 198 -6.02 -6.99 11.73
CA GLU A 198 -5.84 -7.84 12.91
C GLU A 198 -4.39 -7.86 13.39
N PHE A 199 -3.42 -7.90 12.47
CA PHE A 199 -2.01 -7.73 12.80
C PHE A 199 -1.77 -6.40 13.53
N CYS A 200 -2.26 -5.28 12.98
CA CYS A 200 -2.09 -3.98 13.62
C CYS A 200 -2.77 -3.92 15.00
N LYS A 201 -3.94 -4.54 15.19
CA LYS A 201 -4.60 -4.60 16.50
C LYS A 201 -3.79 -5.39 17.53
N HIS A 202 -3.22 -6.52 17.11
CA HIS A 202 -2.38 -7.36 17.97
C HIS A 202 -1.11 -6.61 18.41
N GLU A 203 -0.47 -5.91 17.47
CA GLU A 203 0.76 -5.13 17.72
C GLU A 203 0.51 -3.72 18.28
N ALA A 204 -0.74 -3.38 18.63
CA ALA A 204 -1.15 -2.04 19.09
C ALA A 204 -0.74 -0.89 18.14
N ILE A 205 -0.73 -1.16 16.83
CA ILE A 205 -0.40 -0.18 15.79
C ILE A 205 -1.65 0.67 15.46
N PRO A 206 -1.58 2.01 15.62
CA PRO A 206 -2.72 2.91 15.49
C PRO A 206 -3.13 3.22 14.05
N TYR A 207 -2.25 3.07 13.06
CA TYR A 207 -2.53 3.44 11.67
C TYR A 207 -2.11 2.36 10.66
N LEU A 208 -3.05 2.01 9.78
CA LEU A 208 -2.81 1.16 8.61
C LEU A 208 -3.05 1.98 7.34
N TYR A 209 -2.00 2.34 6.62
CA TYR A 209 -2.06 3.07 5.35
C TYR A 209 -2.32 2.10 4.20
N LEU A 210 -3.36 2.38 3.40
CA LEU A 210 -3.78 1.52 2.29
C LEU A 210 -3.43 2.11 0.92
N GLY A 211 -2.47 3.03 0.84
CA GLY A 211 -2.10 3.71 -0.41
C GLY A 211 -3.09 4.81 -0.80
N TYR A 212 -3.32 4.95 -2.11
CA TYR A 212 -4.35 5.82 -2.69
C TYR A 212 -5.68 5.09 -2.88
N TRP A 213 -6.77 5.86 -2.83
CA TRP A 213 -8.10 5.45 -3.20
C TRP A 213 -8.66 6.42 -4.24
N THR A 214 -9.24 5.87 -5.29
CA THR A 214 -9.96 6.61 -6.33
C THR A 214 -11.32 5.94 -6.54
N PRO A 215 -12.45 6.68 -6.38
CA PRO A 215 -13.81 6.10 -6.45
C PRO A 215 -14.08 5.33 -7.75
N ASP A 216 -13.62 5.86 -8.88
CA ASP A 216 -13.92 5.31 -10.21
C ASP A 216 -13.11 4.05 -10.54
N ILE A 217 -12.03 3.79 -9.79
CA ILE A 217 -11.14 2.66 -10.05
C ILE A 217 -11.64 1.42 -9.34
N LYS A 218 -12.23 0.50 -10.11
CA LYS A 218 -12.78 -0.80 -9.65
C LYS A 218 -11.81 -1.57 -8.75
N ALA A 219 -10.51 -1.51 -9.06
CA ALA A 219 -9.45 -2.14 -8.28
C ALA A 219 -9.40 -1.65 -6.82
N MET A 220 -9.76 -0.40 -6.60
CA MET A 220 -9.59 0.31 -5.32
C MET A 220 -10.92 0.47 -4.56
N ARG A 221 -12.06 0.23 -5.21
CA ARG A 221 -13.40 0.31 -4.61
C ARG A 221 -13.63 -0.55 -3.38
N TYR A 222 -12.77 -1.51 -3.07
CA TYR A 222 -12.92 -2.30 -1.86
C TYR A 222 -12.40 -1.54 -0.61
N LYS A 223 -11.46 -0.59 -0.76
CA LYS A 223 -10.82 0.10 0.37
C LYS A 223 -11.81 0.93 1.18
N ASN A 224 -12.74 1.64 0.50
CA ASN A 224 -13.77 2.45 1.17
C ASN A 224 -14.83 1.64 1.93
N ARG A 225 -14.86 0.30 1.78
CA ARG A 225 -15.79 -0.58 2.49
C ARG A 225 -15.30 -0.94 3.90
N PHE A 226 -14.05 -0.60 4.21
CA PHE A 226 -13.51 -0.68 5.56
C PHE A 226 -13.89 0.61 6.29
N ARG A 227 -14.77 0.52 7.29
CA ARG A 227 -15.29 1.69 8.01
C ARG A 227 -15.17 1.53 9.54
N PRO A 228 -14.87 2.62 10.28
CA PRO A 228 -14.47 3.93 9.76
C PRO A 228 -13.10 3.87 9.03
N HIS A 229 -12.94 4.68 7.99
CA HIS A 229 -11.65 4.96 7.35
C HIS A 229 -11.41 6.47 7.31
N GLN A 230 -10.16 6.87 7.12
CA GLN A 230 -9.79 8.27 6.98
C GLN A 230 -9.27 8.52 5.58
N LEU A 231 -9.66 9.67 5.02
CA LEU A 231 -9.17 10.19 3.74
C LEU A 231 -8.39 11.48 3.99
N LEU A 232 -7.23 11.66 3.36
CA LEU A 232 -6.51 12.92 3.40
C LEU A 232 -7.12 13.89 2.38
N LYS A 233 -7.82 14.91 2.87
CA LYS A 233 -8.48 15.95 2.06
C LYS A 233 -7.98 17.31 2.50
N ASN A 234 -7.51 18.14 1.57
CA ASN A 234 -7.00 19.49 1.86
C ASN A 234 -5.96 19.53 2.98
N GLY A 235 -5.09 18.50 3.06
CA GLY A 235 -4.07 18.39 4.11
C GLY A 235 -4.57 17.81 5.44
N GLU A 236 -5.86 17.51 5.58
CA GLU A 236 -6.45 17.00 6.82
C GLU A 236 -7.04 15.59 6.68
N TRP A 237 -6.90 14.78 7.73
CA TRP A 237 -7.46 13.43 7.77
C TRP A 237 -8.93 13.45 8.20
N VAL A 238 -9.84 13.29 7.24
CA VAL A 238 -11.29 13.29 7.46
C VAL A 238 -11.78 11.86 7.67
N THR A 239 -12.47 11.60 8.79
CA THR A 239 -13.02 10.28 9.13
C THR A 239 -14.39 10.07 8.50
N LEU A 240 -14.57 8.95 7.79
CA LEU A 240 -15.84 8.53 7.20
C LEU A 240 -16.36 7.27 7.89
N THR A 241 -17.50 7.40 8.57
CA THR A 241 -18.08 6.37 9.45
C THR A 241 -19.19 5.53 8.78
N SER A 242 -19.94 6.11 7.83
CA SER A 242 -21.15 5.51 7.19
C SER A 242 -21.05 5.31 5.69
#